data_AF-A0A0D0HGL7-F1
#
_entry.id   AF-A0A0D0HGL7-F1
#
_cell.length_a   1.000
_cell.length_b   1.000
_cell.length_c   1.000
_cell.angle_alpha   90.00
_cell.angle_beta   90.00
_cell.angle_gamma   90.00
#
_symmetry.space_group_name_H-M   'P 1'
#
loop_
_entity.id
_entity.type
_entity.pdbx_description
1 polymer ?
#
loop_
_entity_poly.entity_id
_entity_poly.type
_entity_poly.pdbx_seq_one_letter_code
_entity_poly.pdbx_strand_id
1 'polypeptide(L)'
;MHVLLKLWVGAAVLVVCVAWLAHRPVHAHSLPPGARPVQSPAPLIIEQQCGQARQRQLKQPLASITITPTSETTLEIPPGTPVDAIVETGPTFPVQRIVLQTSDGRPFDPPGGLSWARLEAVVAPFVGHDLGSHRVNVLLKRLTDVFVEAGFVTTRALLGPRRVATGTLKVTMQVGRIASFMVNDTPVRRLKAGEPSAGGGWLTDAGDENAFLASPGDPLRLSYVDQGVAQINRMRRIQATV
;
A
#
# COMPACT_ATOMS: atom_id res chain seq x y z
N MET A 1 -55.11 -28.83 13.73
CA MET A 1 -54.25 -30.00 13.40
C MET A 1 -54.28 -30.37 11.91
N HIS A 2 -54.22 -29.42 10.96
CA HIS A 2 -54.24 -29.76 9.51
C HIS A 2 -53.28 -28.96 8.63
N VAL A 3 -52.42 -28.10 9.20
CA VAL A 3 -51.48 -27.28 8.41
C VAL A 3 -50.03 -27.80 8.52
N LEU A 4 -49.66 -28.51 9.59
CA LEU A 4 -48.33 -29.13 9.72
C LEU A 4 -48.12 -30.36 8.83
N LEU A 5 -49.18 -30.94 8.26
CA LEU A 5 -49.09 -32.13 7.41
C LEU A 5 -48.77 -31.81 5.93
N LYS A 6 -48.93 -30.55 5.50
CA LYS A 6 -48.68 -30.13 4.11
C LYS A 6 -47.23 -29.76 3.81
N LEU A 7 -46.41 -29.48 4.82
CA LEU A 7 -45.00 -29.14 4.61
C LEU A 7 -44.09 -30.37 4.41
N TRP A 8 -44.52 -31.55 4.84
CA TRP A 8 -43.74 -32.79 4.69
C TRP A 8 -43.88 -33.47 3.32
N VAL A 9 -44.90 -33.10 2.54
CA VAL A 9 -45.09 -33.62 1.17
C VAL A 9 -44.21 -32.88 0.15
N GLY A 10 -43.80 -31.64 0.44
CA GLY A 10 -42.91 -30.87 -0.43
C GLY A 10 -41.46 -31.36 -0.45
N ALA A 11 -40.97 -31.95 0.65
CA ALA A 11 -39.59 -32.43 0.74
C ALA A 11 -39.36 -33.78 0.03
N ALA A 12 -40.41 -34.60 -0.14
CA ALA A 12 -40.31 -35.89 -0.83
C ALA A 12 -40.32 -35.77 -2.37
N VAL A 13 -40.89 -34.69 -2.92
CA VAL A 13 -40.98 -34.47 -4.38
C VAL A 13 -39.65 -33.94 -4.97
N LEU A 14 -38.81 -33.29 -4.18
CA LEU A 14 -37.55 -32.72 -4.68
C LEU A 14 -36.39 -33.75 -4.72
N VAL A 15 -36.47 -34.84 -3.96
CA VAL A 15 -35.47 -35.93 -3.97
C VAL A 15 -35.70 -36.93 -5.11
N VAL A 16 -36.94 -37.05 -5.63
CA VAL A 16 -37.27 -37.93 -6.77
C VAL A 16 -36.91 -37.29 -8.12
N CYS A 17 -36.88 -35.96 -8.23
CA CYS A 17 -36.46 -35.27 -9.46
C CYS A 17 -34.95 -35.34 -9.75
N VAL A 18 -34.10 -35.56 -8.74
CA VAL A 18 -32.64 -35.67 -8.92
C VAL A 18 -32.22 -37.09 -9.35
N ALA A 19 -33.03 -38.11 -9.05
CA ALA A 19 -32.74 -39.50 -9.44
C ALA A 19 -33.20 -39.85 -10.88
N TRP A 20 -34.06 -39.05 -11.51
CA TRP A 20 -34.62 -39.33 -12.85
C TRP A 20 -33.90 -38.63 -14.02
N LEU A 21 -32.90 -37.78 -13.76
CA LEU A 21 -32.04 -37.22 -14.83
C LEU A 21 -30.75 -38.03 -15.09
N ALA A 22 -30.48 -39.08 -14.30
CA ALA A 22 -29.28 -39.90 -14.43
C ALA A 22 -29.42 -41.07 -15.42
N HIS A 23 -30.55 -41.22 -16.12
CA HIS A 23 -30.80 -42.33 -17.06
C HIS A 23 -31.14 -41.80 -18.46
N ARG A 24 -30.18 -41.11 -19.08
CA ARG A 24 -30.16 -40.92 -20.54
C ARG A 24 -29.29 -42.05 -21.12
N PRO A 25 -29.85 -43.02 -21.84
CA PRO A 25 -29.04 -44.00 -22.55
C PRO A 25 -28.18 -43.26 -23.57
N VAL A 26 -26.87 -43.38 -23.43
CA VAL A 26 -25.92 -42.97 -24.46
C VAL A 26 -26.16 -43.89 -25.66
N HIS A 27 -26.87 -43.38 -26.66
CA HIS A 27 -26.90 -44.01 -27.98
C HIS A 27 -25.50 -43.88 -28.59
N ALA A 28 -24.70 -44.91 -28.40
CA ALA A 28 -23.47 -45.14 -29.14
C ALA A 28 -23.83 -45.24 -30.63
N HIS A 29 -23.55 -44.17 -31.37
CA HIS A 29 -23.60 -44.23 -32.83
C HIS A 29 -22.38 -45.02 -33.29
N SER A 30 -22.60 -46.29 -33.66
CA SER A 30 -21.62 -47.09 -34.38
C SER A 30 -21.40 -46.46 -35.76
N LEU A 31 -20.25 -45.82 -35.96
CA LEU A 31 -19.81 -45.33 -37.26
C LEU A 31 -19.59 -46.53 -38.21
N PRO A 32 -19.94 -46.41 -39.50
CA PRO A 32 -19.63 -47.45 -40.49
C PRO A 32 -18.11 -47.66 -40.62
N PRO A 33 -17.64 -48.91 -40.81
CA PRO A 33 -16.23 -49.20 -40.96
C PRO A 33 -15.72 -48.58 -42.27
N GLY A 34 -14.95 -47.49 -42.18
CA GLY A 34 -14.29 -46.88 -43.34
C GLY A 34 -14.16 -45.35 -43.34
N ALA A 35 -14.84 -44.62 -42.46
CA ALA A 35 -14.64 -43.17 -42.36
C ALA A 35 -13.35 -42.86 -41.58
N ARG A 36 -12.25 -42.64 -42.29
CA ARG A 36 -11.05 -42.04 -41.68
C ARG A 36 -11.46 -40.67 -41.13
N PRO A 37 -11.22 -40.35 -39.84
CA PRO A 37 -11.41 -38.98 -39.37
C PRO A 37 -10.41 -38.13 -40.16
N VAL A 38 -10.93 -37.24 -41.01
CA VAL A 38 -10.13 -36.16 -41.58
C VAL A 38 -9.69 -35.33 -40.39
N GLN A 39 -8.46 -35.55 -39.94
CA GLN A 39 -7.79 -34.75 -38.94
C GLN A 39 -7.69 -33.34 -39.51
N SER A 40 -8.67 -32.48 -39.20
CA SER A 40 -8.61 -31.08 -39.58
C SER A 40 -7.35 -30.50 -38.94
N PRO A 41 -6.46 -29.84 -39.69
CA PRO A 41 -5.28 -29.19 -39.11
C PRO A 41 -5.65 -27.95 -38.26
N ALA A 42 -6.93 -27.54 -38.28
CA ALA A 42 -7.43 -26.34 -37.60
C ALA A 42 -7.09 -26.27 -36.09
N PRO A 43 -7.29 -27.34 -35.28
CA PRO A 43 -6.96 -27.30 -33.85
C PRO A 43 -5.47 -27.10 -33.59
N LEU A 44 -4.59 -27.73 -34.38
CA LEU A 44 -3.15 -27.57 -34.27
C LEU A 44 -2.69 -26.15 -34.64
N ILE A 45 -3.31 -25.55 -35.65
CA ILE A 45 -3.00 -24.17 -36.05
C ILE A 45 -3.39 -23.18 -34.95
N ILE A 46 -4.53 -23.39 -34.29
CA ILE A 46 -4.99 -22.53 -33.18
C ILE A 46 -4.04 -22.62 -31.98
N GLU A 47 -3.60 -23.84 -31.62
CA GLU A 47 -2.62 -24.02 -30.54
C GLU A 47 -1.28 -23.37 -30.86
N GLN A 48 -0.79 -23.53 -32.10
CA GLN A 48 0.46 -22.93 -32.54
C GLN A 48 0.39 -21.39 -32.49
N GLN A 49 -0.73 -20.79 -32.89
CA GLN A 49 -0.96 -19.34 -32.82
C GLN A 49 -1.02 -18.84 -31.37
N CYS A 50 -1.73 -19.54 -30.47
CA CYS A 50 -1.79 -19.19 -29.05
C CYS A 50 -0.39 -19.25 -28.38
N GLY A 51 0.40 -20.28 -28.71
CA GLY A 51 1.76 -20.42 -28.20
C GLY A 51 2.68 -19.27 -28.63
N GLN A 52 2.61 -18.87 -29.91
CA GLN A 52 3.39 -17.74 -30.40
C GLN A 52 2.99 -16.41 -29.75
N ALA A 53 1.69 -16.17 -29.54
CA ALA A 53 1.21 -14.96 -28.87
C ALA A 53 1.75 -14.86 -27.42
N ARG A 54 1.69 -15.97 -26.68
CA ARG A 54 2.23 -16.04 -25.31
C ARG A 54 3.74 -15.80 -25.27
N GLN A 55 4.50 -16.36 -26.21
CA GLN A 55 5.94 -16.09 -26.32
C GLN A 55 6.25 -14.62 -26.61
N ARG A 56 5.47 -13.94 -27.46
CA ARG A 56 5.65 -12.50 -27.71
C ARG A 56 5.40 -11.67 -26.47
N GLN A 57 4.43 -12.04 -25.63
CA GLN A 57 4.16 -11.37 -24.36
C GLN A 57 5.27 -11.57 -23.32
N LEU A 58 5.86 -12.77 -23.26
CA LEU A 58 6.99 -13.05 -22.37
C LEU A 58 8.27 -12.34 -22.82
N LYS A 59 8.47 -12.22 -24.14
CA LYS A 59 9.63 -11.54 -24.73
C LYS A 59 9.46 -10.04 -24.86
N GLN A 60 8.24 -9.50 -24.72
CA GLN A 60 8.04 -8.07 -24.60
C GLN A 60 8.80 -7.63 -23.35
N PRO A 61 9.88 -6.84 -23.50
CA PRO A 61 10.40 -6.13 -22.34
C PRO A 61 9.20 -5.34 -21.81
N LEU A 62 8.88 -5.48 -20.51
CA LEU A 62 8.03 -4.48 -19.87
C LEU A 62 8.60 -3.14 -20.33
N ALA A 63 7.75 -2.26 -20.85
CA ALA A 63 8.17 -0.89 -21.14
C ALA A 63 8.75 -0.38 -19.82
N SER A 64 10.08 -0.38 -19.72
CA SER A 64 10.78 0.27 -18.64
C SER A 64 10.45 1.73 -18.88
N ILE A 65 9.47 2.23 -18.13
CA ILE A 65 9.47 3.64 -17.78
C ILE A 65 10.78 3.76 -17.00
N THR A 66 11.84 4.09 -17.72
CA THR A 66 13.05 4.63 -17.11
C THR A 66 12.58 5.90 -16.46
N ILE A 67 12.17 5.79 -15.20
CA ILE A 67 12.22 6.89 -14.28
C ILE A 67 13.73 7.04 -14.06
N THR A 68 14.41 7.74 -14.97
CA THR A 68 15.63 8.43 -14.59
C THR A 68 15.23 9.17 -13.32
N PRO A 69 15.88 8.95 -12.18
CA PRO A 69 15.61 9.76 -11.02
C PRO A 69 15.93 11.19 -11.46
N THR A 70 14.90 11.99 -11.77
CA THR A 70 15.03 13.42 -11.97
C THR A 70 15.28 14.03 -10.59
N SER A 71 16.46 13.70 -10.04
CA SER A 71 16.96 14.28 -8.81
C SER A 71 17.54 15.67 -9.07
N GLU A 72 17.82 16.03 -10.32
CA GLU A 72 18.67 17.20 -10.59
C GLU A 72 17.95 18.55 -10.50
N THR A 73 16.64 18.67 -10.76
CA THR A 73 16.01 20.01 -10.78
C THR A 73 15.24 20.39 -9.51
N THR A 74 14.91 19.45 -8.63
CA THR A 74 14.10 19.78 -7.43
C THR A 74 14.96 20.09 -6.20
N LEU A 75 16.20 19.57 -6.14
CA LEU A 75 17.07 19.73 -4.98
C LEU A 75 17.65 21.14 -4.83
N GLU A 76 17.60 21.97 -5.89
CA GLU A 76 18.25 23.29 -5.90
C GLU A 76 17.30 24.47 -5.57
N ILE A 77 15.98 24.26 -5.54
CA ILE A 77 15.04 25.36 -5.31
C ILE A 77 14.99 25.65 -3.80
N PRO A 78 15.38 26.87 -3.34
CA PRO A 78 15.38 27.18 -1.92
C PRO A 78 13.99 27.00 -1.27
N PRO A 79 13.95 26.60 0.01
CA PRO A 79 12.70 26.62 0.77
C PRO A 79 12.14 28.06 0.79
N GLY A 80 10.84 28.21 0.54
CA GLY A 80 10.17 29.51 0.53
C GLY A 80 10.18 30.27 -0.79
N THR A 81 10.85 29.79 -1.84
CA THR A 81 10.73 30.38 -3.20
C THR A 81 9.25 30.50 -3.61
N PRO A 82 8.77 31.69 -4.01
CA PRO A 82 7.39 31.86 -4.48
C PRO A 82 7.08 30.92 -5.65
N VAL A 83 5.85 30.40 -5.73
CA VAL A 83 5.47 29.42 -6.76
C VAL A 83 5.66 29.99 -8.17
N ASP A 84 5.35 31.26 -8.36
CA ASP A 84 5.50 31.97 -9.64
C ASP A 84 6.96 32.14 -10.10
N ALA A 85 7.91 32.16 -9.16
CA ALA A 85 9.34 32.25 -9.47
C ALA A 85 9.94 30.91 -9.91
N ILE A 86 9.20 29.80 -9.76
CA ILE A 86 9.63 28.48 -10.21
C ILE A 86 9.30 28.36 -11.70
N VAL A 87 10.35 28.29 -12.52
CA VAL A 87 10.27 28.16 -13.98
C VAL A 87 9.84 26.74 -14.35
N GLU A 88 8.82 26.64 -15.19
CA GLU A 88 8.35 25.40 -15.80
C GLU A 88 8.77 25.37 -17.27
N THR A 89 9.36 24.25 -17.72
CA THR A 89 9.81 24.06 -19.10
C THR A 89 8.95 23.06 -19.88
N GLY A 90 8.01 22.39 -19.21
CA GLY A 90 7.16 21.35 -19.77
C GLY A 90 5.66 21.69 -19.76
N PRO A 91 4.79 20.74 -20.14
CA PRO A 91 3.35 20.94 -20.09
C PRO A 91 2.89 21.17 -18.65
N THR A 92 2.01 22.14 -18.49
CA THR A 92 1.38 22.48 -17.21
C THR A 92 -0.10 22.14 -17.23
N PHE A 93 -0.71 22.10 -16.04
CA PHE A 93 -2.15 21.99 -15.88
C PHE A 93 -2.65 22.89 -14.75
N PRO A 94 -3.87 23.45 -14.87
CA PRO A 94 -4.43 24.30 -13.84
C PRO A 94 -4.83 23.47 -12.61
N VAL A 95 -4.37 23.89 -11.43
CA VAL A 95 -4.74 23.27 -10.15
C VAL A 95 -5.66 24.20 -9.37
N GLN A 96 -6.92 23.79 -9.21
CA GLN A 96 -7.93 24.50 -8.43
C GLN A 96 -8.06 23.95 -7.00
N ARG A 97 -7.65 22.71 -6.78
CA ARG A 97 -7.71 22.05 -5.47
C ARG A 97 -6.57 21.06 -5.32
N ILE A 98 -6.01 21.00 -4.11
CA ILE A 98 -5.05 19.97 -3.71
C ILE A 98 -5.68 19.17 -2.57
N VAL A 99 -5.64 17.84 -2.67
CA VAL A 99 -6.19 16.94 -1.65
C VAL A 99 -5.08 16.05 -1.12
N LEU A 100 -4.88 16.07 0.20
CA LEU A 100 -3.98 15.16 0.88
C LEU A 100 -4.75 13.89 1.28
N GLN A 101 -4.22 12.73 0.88
CA GLN A 101 -4.85 11.43 1.13
C GLN A 101 -3.83 10.39 1.59
N THR A 102 -4.29 9.33 2.22
CA THR A 102 -3.49 8.15 2.53
C THR A 102 -3.34 7.25 1.29
N SER A 103 -2.47 6.23 1.37
CA SER A 103 -2.21 5.30 0.26
C SER A 103 -3.42 4.50 -0.20
N ASP A 104 -4.41 4.32 0.66
CA ASP A 104 -5.71 3.69 0.39
C ASP A 104 -6.79 4.71 -0.04
N GLY A 105 -6.44 5.98 -0.24
CA GLY A 105 -7.31 7.01 -0.80
C GLY A 105 -8.28 7.67 0.20
N ARG A 106 -8.12 7.42 1.50
CA ARG A 106 -8.88 8.13 2.55
C ARG A 106 -8.29 9.53 2.78
N PRO A 107 -9.08 10.51 3.29
CA PRO A 107 -8.54 11.79 3.73
C PRO A 107 -7.39 11.60 4.69
N PHE A 108 -6.31 12.37 4.49
CA PHE A 108 -5.15 12.29 5.35
C PHE A 108 -5.38 13.05 6.67
N ASP A 109 -5.10 12.38 7.78
CA ASP A 109 -5.07 12.97 9.12
C ASP A 109 -3.60 12.99 9.62
N PRO A 110 -3.02 14.17 9.92
CA PRO A 110 -1.62 14.26 10.34
C PRO A 110 -1.40 13.58 11.71
N PRO A 111 -0.26 12.89 11.89
CA PRO A 111 0.08 12.30 13.19
C PRO A 111 0.32 13.41 14.23
N GLY A 112 0.18 13.04 15.52
CA GLY A 112 0.37 13.97 16.64
C GLY A 112 1.70 14.71 16.59
N GLY A 113 1.67 16.02 16.88
CA GLY A 113 2.82 16.92 16.74
C GLY A 113 2.89 17.65 15.39
N LEU A 114 1.99 17.34 14.45
CA LEU A 114 1.76 18.11 13.22
C LEU A 114 0.30 18.58 13.17
N SER A 115 0.10 19.86 12.88
CA SER A 115 -1.24 20.42 12.68
C SER A 115 -1.61 20.44 11.20
N TRP A 116 -2.89 20.27 10.91
CA TRP A 116 -3.42 20.44 9.55
C TRP A 116 -3.08 21.82 8.97
N ALA A 117 -3.15 22.88 9.79
CA ALA A 117 -2.82 24.24 9.38
C ALA A 117 -1.39 24.40 8.83
N ARG A 118 -0.41 23.64 9.34
CA ARG A 118 0.96 23.67 8.82
C ARG A 118 1.06 23.05 7.43
N LEU A 119 0.28 22.00 7.15
CA LEU A 119 0.19 21.41 5.82
C LEU A 119 -0.56 22.32 4.86
N GLU A 120 -1.67 22.93 5.30
CA GLU A 120 -2.44 23.91 4.55
C GLU A 120 -1.56 25.09 4.11
N ALA A 121 -0.71 25.61 5.00
CA ALA A 121 0.21 26.72 4.69
C ALA A 121 1.23 26.38 3.59
N VAL A 122 1.60 25.11 3.45
CA VAL A 122 2.46 24.64 2.34
C VAL A 122 1.67 24.49 1.05
N VAL A 123 0.42 24.03 1.14
CA VAL A 123 -0.44 23.72 -0.01
C VAL A 123 -1.01 25.00 -0.64
N ALA A 124 -1.46 25.95 0.18
CA ALA A 124 -2.20 27.13 -0.27
C ALA A 124 -1.52 27.93 -1.38
N PRO A 125 -0.19 28.17 -1.37
CA PRO A 125 0.48 28.92 -2.44
C PRO A 125 0.47 28.25 -3.82
N PHE A 126 0.16 26.95 -3.89
CA PHE A 126 0.11 26.19 -5.16
C PHE A 126 -1.32 26.10 -5.74
N VAL A 127 -2.33 26.50 -4.97
CA VAL A 127 -3.73 26.47 -5.41
C VAL A 127 -4.01 27.71 -6.27
N GLY A 128 -4.62 27.51 -7.42
CA GLY A 128 -4.90 28.56 -8.41
C GLY A 128 -3.80 28.73 -9.46
N HIS A 129 -2.72 27.94 -9.40
CA HIS A 129 -1.60 28.01 -10.34
C HIS A 129 -1.62 26.87 -11.35
N ASP A 130 -1.01 27.14 -12.50
CA ASP A 130 -0.59 26.11 -13.43
C ASP A 130 0.65 25.40 -12.88
N LEU A 131 0.55 24.09 -12.67
CA LEU A 131 1.64 23.28 -12.16
C LEU A 131 2.17 22.36 -13.27
N GLY A 132 3.50 22.38 -13.47
CA GLY A 132 4.23 21.40 -14.25
C GLY A 132 5.04 20.48 -13.34
N SER A 133 6.03 19.79 -13.90
CA SER A 133 6.85 18.86 -13.13
C SER A 133 7.64 19.54 -12.02
N HIS A 134 8.19 20.73 -12.24
CA HIS A 134 9.05 21.39 -11.26
C HIS A 134 8.28 21.85 -10.04
N ARG A 135 7.17 22.58 -10.22
CA ARG A 135 6.32 23.07 -9.13
C ARG A 135 5.66 21.92 -8.37
N VAL A 136 5.22 20.85 -9.06
CA VAL A 136 4.72 19.64 -8.38
C VAL A 136 5.81 19.03 -7.50
N ASN A 137 7.02 18.86 -8.02
CA ASN A 137 8.10 18.29 -7.22
C ASN A 137 8.46 19.17 -6.02
N VAL A 138 8.44 20.50 -6.17
CA VAL A 138 8.65 21.43 -5.05
C VAL A 138 7.53 21.31 -4.01
N LEU A 139 6.26 21.19 -4.42
CA LEU A 139 5.14 20.93 -3.51
C LEU A 139 5.37 19.64 -2.71
N LEU A 140 5.68 18.54 -3.39
CA LEU A 140 5.93 17.25 -2.75
C LEU A 140 7.12 17.32 -1.79
N LYS A 141 8.20 18.00 -2.19
CA LYS A 141 9.37 18.22 -1.35
C LYS A 141 9.01 19.03 -0.10
N ARG A 142 8.35 20.19 -0.24
CA ARG A 142 7.96 21.05 0.90
C ARG A 142 7.01 20.34 1.87
N LEU A 143 6.07 19.55 1.34
CA LEU A 143 5.22 18.71 2.19
C LEU A 143 6.06 17.69 2.96
N THR A 144 6.97 16.99 2.28
CA THR A 144 7.88 16.03 2.93
C THR A 144 8.78 16.71 3.99
N ASP A 145 9.31 17.89 3.70
CA ASP A 145 10.18 18.64 4.61
C ASP A 145 9.45 19.00 5.91
N VAL A 146 8.16 19.35 5.87
CA VAL A 146 7.35 19.58 7.09
C VAL A 146 7.35 18.35 8.03
N PHE A 147 7.30 17.14 7.47
CA PHE A 147 7.37 15.90 8.25
C PHE A 147 8.77 15.66 8.79
N VAL A 148 9.80 15.86 7.96
CA VAL A 148 11.21 15.72 8.37
C VAL A 148 11.55 16.66 9.51
N GLU A 149 11.16 17.94 9.42
CA GLU A 149 11.34 18.95 10.47
C GLU A 149 10.62 18.58 11.78
N ALA A 150 9.48 17.89 11.69
CA ALA A 150 8.75 17.39 12.87
C ALA A 150 9.27 16.04 13.40
N GLY A 151 10.32 15.48 12.77
CA GLY A 151 11.00 14.25 13.15
C GLY A 151 10.47 12.98 12.48
N PHE A 152 9.50 13.07 11.57
CA PHE A 152 8.92 11.94 10.83
C PHE A 152 9.73 11.61 9.57
N VAL A 153 11.00 11.25 9.73
CA VAL A 153 11.99 11.08 8.65
C VAL A 153 11.67 9.99 7.61
N THR A 154 10.75 9.09 7.92
CA THR A 154 10.29 8.02 7.01
C THR A 154 8.96 8.34 6.31
N THR A 155 8.44 9.56 6.50
CA THR A 155 7.22 10.01 5.83
C THR A 155 7.56 10.74 4.53
N ARG A 156 6.80 10.46 3.46
CA ARG A 156 7.00 11.09 2.15
C ARG A 156 5.67 11.49 1.52
N ALA A 157 5.65 12.63 0.83
CA ALA A 157 4.55 13.02 -0.04
C ALA A 157 4.82 12.53 -1.47
N LEU A 158 3.82 11.88 -2.08
CA LEU A 158 3.90 11.29 -3.40
C LEU A 158 2.73 11.79 -4.26
N LEU A 159 2.92 11.79 -5.58
CA LEU A 159 1.82 12.05 -6.49
C LEU A 159 0.83 10.87 -6.45
N GLY A 160 -0.46 11.15 -6.25
CA GLY A 160 -1.50 10.14 -6.23
C GLY A 160 -1.73 9.50 -7.62
N PRO A 161 -2.32 8.30 -7.68
CA PRO A 161 -2.62 7.64 -8.95
C PRO A 161 -3.70 8.40 -9.75
N ARG A 162 -3.40 8.64 -11.03
CA ARG A 162 -4.30 9.12 -12.13
C ARG A 162 -4.61 10.63 -12.23
N ARG A 163 -5.01 10.96 -13.48
CA ARG A 163 -5.02 12.23 -14.22
C ARG A 163 -5.66 13.43 -13.51
N VAL A 164 -5.04 14.59 -13.74
CA VAL A 164 -5.44 15.93 -13.27
C VAL A 164 -6.59 16.56 -14.06
N ALA A 165 -7.43 15.75 -14.72
CA ALA A 165 -8.44 16.20 -15.67
C ALA A 165 -9.52 17.12 -15.07
N THR A 166 -9.65 17.12 -13.73
CA THR A 166 -10.68 17.89 -13.00
C THR A 166 -10.11 19.08 -12.22
N GLY A 167 -8.87 19.51 -12.51
CA GLY A 167 -8.20 20.58 -11.75
C GLY A 167 -7.92 20.24 -10.28
N THR A 168 -8.03 18.96 -9.91
CA THR A 168 -7.75 18.48 -8.55
C THR A 168 -6.48 17.65 -8.54
N LEU A 169 -5.46 18.12 -7.82
CA LEU A 169 -4.22 17.40 -7.60
C LEU A 169 -4.34 16.55 -6.32
N LYS A 170 -4.21 15.24 -6.44
CA LYS A 170 -4.18 14.33 -5.30
C LYS A 170 -2.73 14.06 -4.89
N VAL A 171 -2.41 14.34 -3.64
CA VAL A 171 -1.12 14.05 -3.04
C VAL A 171 -1.31 12.96 -1.99
N THR A 172 -0.62 11.84 -2.19
CA THR A 172 -0.62 10.71 -1.27
C THR A 172 0.47 10.89 -0.22
N MET A 173 0.09 10.95 1.04
CA MET A 173 0.99 10.99 2.18
C MET A 173 1.28 9.56 2.64
N GLN A 174 2.52 9.11 2.46
CA GLN A 174 2.99 7.79 2.90
C GLN A 174 3.75 7.94 4.21
N VAL A 175 3.07 7.65 5.32
CA VAL A 175 3.65 7.70 6.67
C VAL A 175 4.37 6.39 6.97
N GLY A 176 5.66 6.47 7.29
CA GLY A 176 6.42 5.34 7.81
C GLY A 176 5.98 4.99 9.23
N ARG A 177 5.73 3.70 9.48
CA ARG A 177 5.26 3.19 10.78
C ARG A 177 6.22 2.14 11.31
N ILE A 178 6.30 2.05 12.64
CA ILE A 178 7.13 1.07 13.33
C ILE A 178 6.52 -0.33 13.09
N ALA A 179 7.27 -1.25 12.50
CA ALA A 179 6.79 -2.62 12.30
C ALA A 179 6.96 -3.47 13.56
N SER A 180 8.16 -3.43 14.14
CA SER A 180 8.53 -4.16 15.36
C SER A 180 9.80 -3.54 15.96
N PHE A 181 10.11 -3.93 17.19
CA PHE A 181 11.39 -3.66 17.85
C PHE A 181 12.15 -4.97 18.00
N MET A 182 13.45 -4.97 17.71
CA MET A 182 14.31 -6.16 17.79
C MET A 182 15.64 -5.79 18.44
N VAL A 183 16.17 -6.68 19.27
CA VAL A 183 17.53 -6.59 19.84
C VAL A 183 18.24 -7.90 19.56
N ASN A 184 19.37 -7.85 18.85
CA ASN A 184 20.13 -9.04 18.41
C ASN A 184 19.21 -10.09 17.75
N ASP A 185 18.41 -9.65 16.77
CA ASP A 185 17.42 -10.46 16.04
C ASP A 185 16.31 -11.10 16.89
N THR A 186 16.23 -10.76 18.18
CA THR A 186 15.16 -11.21 19.06
C THR A 186 14.10 -10.13 19.17
N PRO A 187 12.82 -10.43 18.87
CA PRO A 187 11.75 -9.46 18.99
C PRO A 187 11.55 -9.05 20.44
N VAL A 188 11.50 -7.74 20.67
CA VAL A 188 11.20 -7.17 21.98
C VAL A 188 9.74 -7.41 22.30
N ARG A 189 9.48 -8.13 23.41
CA ARG A 189 8.12 -8.48 23.83
C ARG A 189 7.67 -7.55 24.95
N ARG A 190 6.64 -6.75 24.69
CA ARG A 190 5.91 -6.06 25.76
C ARG A 190 4.97 -7.05 26.45
N LEU A 191 5.01 -7.12 27.79
CA LEU A 191 4.00 -7.85 28.55
C LEU A 191 2.63 -7.23 28.32
N LYS A 192 1.61 -8.09 28.29
CA LYS A 192 0.22 -7.64 28.37
C LYS A 192 -0.11 -7.28 29.82
N ALA A 193 -1.09 -6.40 30.00
CA ALA A 193 -1.58 -6.05 31.34
C ALA A 193 -1.98 -7.32 32.12
N GLY A 194 -1.36 -7.53 33.29
CA GLY A 194 -1.61 -8.67 34.16
C GLY A 194 -0.83 -9.95 33.81
N GLU A 195 0.06 -9.92 32.82
CA GLU A 195 0.92 -11.04 32.47
C GLU A 195 2.12 -11.12 33.44
N PRO A 196 2.42 -12.29 34.04
CA PRO A 196 3.56 -12.42 34.95
C PRO A 196 4.88 -12.28 34.17
N SER A 197 5.76 -11.40 34.64
CA SER A 197 7.12 -11.27 34.09
C SER A 197 7.97 -12.50 34.42
N ALA A 198 8.69 -13.01 33.43
CA ALA A 198 9.63 -14.12 33.58
C ALA A 198 10.96 -13.72 34.25
N GLY A 199 11.16 -12.46 34.65
CA GLY A 199 12.33 -12.02 35.44
C GLY A 199 12.83 -10.63 35.05
N GLY A 200 13.62 -9.99 35.92
CA GLY A 200 14.08 -8.59 35.80
C GLY A 200 15.47 -8.40 35.16
N GLY A 201 15.66 -8.87 33.93
CA GLY A 201 16.86 -8.63 33.13
C GLY A 201 16.66 -7.51 32.09
N TRP A 202 17.76 -6.98 31.52
CA TRP A 202 17.69 -5.90 30.52
C TRP A 202 16.95 -6.31 29.24
N LEU A 203 16.95 -7.60 28.88
CA LEU A 203 16.29 -8.16 27.69
C LEU A 203 15.07 -9.02 28.03
N THR A 204 14.57 -8.90 29.27
CA THR A 204 13.39 -9.66 29.67
C THR A 204 12.14 -8.84 29.45
N ASP A 205 11.02 -9.56 29.42
CA ASP A 205 9.69 -9.05 29.18
C ASP A 205 9.28 -7.83 30.03
N ALA A 206 9.79 -7.68 31.27
CA ALA A 206 9.57 -6.51 32.12
C ALA A 206 10.57 -5.35 31.96
N GLY A 207 11.82 -5.62 31.53
CA GLY A 207 12.83 -4.58 31.30
C GLY A 207 12.56 -3.75 30.04
N ASP A 208 11.93 -4.39 29.06
CA ASP A 208 11.65 -3.83 27.75
C ASP A 208 10.35 -3.01 27.68
N GLU A 209 9.42 -3.19 28.62
CA GLU A 209 8.09 -2.54 28.58
C GLU A 209 8.17 -1.02 28.50
N ASN A 210 9.23 -0.47 29.12
CA ASN A 210 9.49 0.97 29.24
C ASN A 210 10.69 1.46 28.42
N ALA A 211 11.32 0.59 27.62
CA ALA A 211 12.49 0.98 26.83
C ALA A 211 12.09 1.91 25.67
N PHE A 212 10.92 1.67 25.06
CA PHE A 212 10.41 2.44 23.93
C PHE A 212 9.01 3.00 24.23
N LEU A 213 8.89 4.32 24.19
CA LEU A 213 7.63 5.06 24.37
C LEU A 213 6.64 4.83 23.21
N ALA A 214 7.15 4.47 22.03
CA ALA A 214 6.34 4.17 20.85
C ALA A 214 5.96 2.68 20.78
N SER A 215 4.85 2.38 20.12
CA SER A 215 4.34 1.02 19.91
C SER A 215 4.45 0.62 18.43
N PRO A 216 4.49 -0.69 18.11
CA PRO A 216 4.30 -1.15 16.73
C PRO A 216 3.00 -0.59 16.15
N GLY A 217 3.07 -0.12 14.90
CA GLY A 217 1.99 0.57 14.20
C GLY A 217 2.02 2.10 14.36
N ASP A 218 2.71 2.63 15.37
CA ASP A 218 2.82 4.08 15.53
C ASP A 218 3.66 4.70 14.40
N PRO A 219 3.35 5.95 14.00
CA PRO A 219 4.20 6.72 13.11
C PRO A 219 5.63 6.83 13.66
N LEU A 220 6.62 6.49 12.84
CA LEU A 220 8.02 6.52 13.26
C LEU A 220 8.51 7.97 13.35
N ARG A 221 8.96 8.37 14.55
CA ARG A 221 9.63 9.64 14.82
C ARG A 221 11.05 9.41 15.31
N LEU A 222 11.98 10.24 14.86
CA LEU A 222 13.39 10.15 15.25
C LEU A 222 13.58 10.28 16.76
N SER A 223 12.82 11.16 17.42
CA SER A 223 12.87 11.34 18.87
C SER A 223 12.58 10.06 19.66
N TYR A 224 11.74 9.16 19.13
CA TYR A 224 11.46 7.88 19.80
C TYR A 224 12.65 6.92 19.72
N VAL A 225 13.41 6.96 18.61
CA VAL A 225 14.63 6.18 18.45
C VAL A 225 15.71 6.71 19.40
N ASP A 226 15.90 8.03 19.45
CA ASP A 226 16.89 8.66 20.33
C ASP A 226 16.61 8.37 21.81
N GLN A 227 15.35 8.46 22.23
CA GLN A 227 14.93 8.14 23.59
C GLN A 227 15.13 6.65 23.92
N GLY A 228 14.77 5.76 23.00
CA GLY A 228 14.97 4.32 23.18
C GLY A 228 16.45 3.95 23.33
N VAL A 229 17.32 4.48 22.47
CA VAL A 229 18.77 4.28 22.54
C VAL A 229 19.34 4.84 23.85
N ALA A 230 18.90 6.05 24.26
CA ALA A 230 19.33 6.64 25.52
C ALA A 230 18.92 5.79 26.73
N GLN A 231 17.69 5.25 26.73
CA GLN A 231 17.19 4.38 27.79
C GLN A 231 17.98 3.07 27.86
N ILE A 232 18.25 2.44 26.72
CA ILE A 232 19.10 1.25 26.63
C ILE A 232 20.51 1.51 27.20
N ASN A 233 21.14 2.61 26.78
CA ASN A 233 22.48 2.98 27.25
C ASN A 233 22.51 3.32 28.74
N ARG A 234 21.42 3.86 29.30
CA ARG A 234 21.29 4.11 30.74
C ARG A 234 21.24 2.79 31.51
N MET A 235 20.44 1.84 31.06
CA MET A 235 20.32 0.52 31.70
C MET A 235 21.66 -0.23 31.70
N ARG A 236 22.38 -0.19 30.57
CA ARG A 236 23.72 -0.80 30.46
C ARG A 236 24.73 -0.22 31.45
N ARG A 237 24.73 1.11 31.64
CA ARG A 237 25.66 1.79 32.56
C ARG A 237 25.41 1.44 34.02
N ILE A 238 24.16 1.30 34.42
CA ILE A 238 23.80 0.92 35.80
C ILE A 238 24.38 -0.46 36.15
N GLN A 239 24.36 -1.41 35.21
CA GLN A 239 24.86 -2.76 35.44
C GLN A 239 26.39 -2.87 35.50
N ALA A 240 27.14 -1.97 34.85
CA ALA A 240 28.61 -1.99 34.89
C ALA A 240 29.19 -1.47 36.22
N THR A 241 28.35 -0.92 37.10
CA THR A 241 28.75 -0.36 38.40
C THR A 241 28.38 -1.29 39.56
N VAL A 242 27.66 -2.38 39.30
CA VAL A 242 27.32 -3.45 40.26
C VAL A 242 28.30 -4.60 40.10
#